data_AF-A0A7C9E758-F1
#
_entry.id   AF-A0A7C9E758-F1
#
_cell.length_a   1.000
_cell.length_b   1.000
_cell.length_c   1.000
_cell.angle_alpha   90.00
_cell.angle_beta   90.00
_cell.angle_gamma   90.00
#
_symmetry.space_group_name_H-M   'P 1'
#
loop_
_entity.id
_entity.type
_entity.pdbx_description
1 polymer ?
#
loop_
_entity_poly.entity_id
_entity_poly.type
_entity_poly.pdbx_seq_one_letter_code
_entity_poly.pdbx_strand_id
1 'polypeptide(L)'
;HGLLNDKFNAAHYWKTRKYLQRNVWFEKWLRRELQALTQEEDVDIIMHHIHGVIESFSRRRDPKSSTYTPQQTQKEFRTIVGDAARPFLMARTERFVTEVELFLASGLTVEAYDEAYKRCLGWQKPKEVTEITSSGHEPITPYLHFF
;
A
#
# COMPACT_ATOMS: atom_id res chain seq x y z
N HIS A 1 -6.45 -2.86 12.62
CA HIS A 1 -5.30 -3.13 11.72
C HIS A 1 -5.08 -4.63 11.41
N GLY A 2 -6.10 -5.51 11.45
CA GLY A 2 -5.90 -6.98 11.26
C GLY A 2 -6.30 -7.52 9.87
N LEU A 3 -7.50 -7.19 9.38
CA LEU A 3 -8.10 -7.79 8.18
C LEU A 3 -7.26 -7.71 6.88
N LEU A 4 -6.64 -6.55 6.62
CA LEU A 4 -5.81 -6.37 5.42
C LEU A 4 -4.46 -7.09 5.53
N ASN A 5 -3.89 -7.12 6.74
CA ASN A 5 -2.59 -7.73 7.00
C ASN A 5 -2.65 -9.26 6.83
N ASP A 6 -3.76 -9.87 7.25
CA ASP A 6 -4.02 -11.31 7.08
C ASP A 6 -4.30 -11.65 5.62
N LYS A 7 -5.04 -10.80 4.88
CA LYS A 7 -5.39 -11.06 3.47
C LYS A 7 -4.21 -10.92 2.52
N PHE A 8 -3.40 -9.87 2.69
CA PHE A 8 -2.19 -9.67 1.87
C PHE A 8 -0.97 -10.42 2.43
N ASN A 9 -1.14 -11.09 3.57
CA ASN A 9 -0.17 -11.98 4.19
C ASN A 9 1.22 -11.32 4.31
N ALA A 10 1.28 -10.12 4.86
CA ALA A 10 2.55 -9.39 5.01
C ALA A 10 3.56 -10.19 5.84
N ALA A 11 3.09 -10.97 6.81
CA ALA A 11 3.92 -11.91 7.55
C ALA A 11 4.63 -12.92 6.64
N HIS A 12 3.94 -13.47 5.62
CA HIS A 12 4.55 -14.36 4.64
C HIS A 12 5.50 -13.62 3.69
N TYR A 13 5.21 -12.38 3.31
CA TYR A 13 6.11 -11.54 2.51
C TYR A 13 7.50 -11.40 3.17
N TRP A 14 7.54 -11.12 4.47
CA TRP A 14 8.80 -11.02 5.23
C TRP A 14 9.48 -12.38 5.41
N LYS A 15 8.71 -13.43 5.71
CA LYS A 15 9.23 -14.80 5.87
C LYS A 15 9.85 -15.35 4.58
N THR A 16 9.23 -15.09 3.43
CA THR A 16 9.69 -15.56 2.12
C THR A 16 10.71 -14.65 1.45
N ARG A 17 11.04 -13.51 2.10
CA ARG A 17 12.00 -12.53 1.58
C ARG A 17 11.64 -11.97 0.21
N LYS A 18 10.34 -11.89 -0.08
CA LYS A 18 9.83 -11.29 -1.33
C LYS A 18 10.24 -9.83 -1.51
N TYR A 19 10.63 -9.13 -0.44
CA TYR A 19 11.20 -7.78 -0.51
C TYR A 19 12.50 -7.67 -1.31
N LEU A 20 13.18 -8.80 -1.59
CA LEU A 20 14.34 -8.84 -2.48
C LEU A 20 13.94 -8.81 -3.97
N GLN A 21 12.68 -9.08 -4.29
CA GLN A 21 12.18 -9.06 -5.65
C GLN A 21 11.74 -7.66 -6.05
N ARG A 22 11.98 -7.29 -7.31
CA ARG A 22 11.55 -6.00 -7.85
C ARG A 22 10.04 -6.03 -8.13
N ASN A 23 9.31 -5.03 -7.64
CA ASN A 23 7.90 -4.84 -7.98
C ASN A 23 7.78 -3.75 -9.04
N VAL A 24 7.48 -4.14 -10.28
CA VAL A 24 7.38 -3.23 -11.44
C VAL A 24 6.22 -2.23 -11.34
N TRP A 25 5.26 -2.47 -10.46
CA TRP A 25 4.09 -1.60 -10.24
C TRP A 25 4.32 -0.61 -9.10
N PHE A 26 5.37 -0.80 -8.31
CA PHE A 26 5.60 -0.02 -7.11
C PHE A 26 5.83 1.46 -7.40
N GLU A 27 6.61 1.80 -8.42
CA GLU A 27 6.83 3.20 -8.82
C GLU A 27 5.52 3.91 -9.19
N LYS A 28 4.68 3.27 -10.00
CA LYS A 28 3.38 3.80 -10.42
C LYS A 28 2.44 3.99 -9.24
N TRP A 29 2.35 2.98 -8.38
CA TRP A 29 1.53 3.05 -7.17
C TRP A 29 2.01 4.16 -6.23
N LEU A 30 3.32 4.22 -5.99
CA LEU A 30 3.95 5.19 -5.08
C LEU A 30 3.71 6.62 -5.54
N ARG A 31 3.86 6.90 -6.84
CA ARG A 31 3.54 8.21 -7.41
C ARG A 31 2.09 8.60 -7.13
N ARG A 32 1.14 7.72 -7.44
CA ARG A 32 -0.29 7.98 -7.22
C ARG A 32 -0.61 8.23 -5.75
N GLU A 33 -0.06 7.39 -4.87
CA GLU A 33 -0.29 7.50 -3.42
C GLU A 33 0.28 8.82 -2.87
N LEU A 34 1.46 9.24 -3.33
CA LEU A 34 2.05 10.52 -2.94
C LEU A 34 1.19 11.69 -3.44
N GLN A 35 0.76 11.68 -4.70
CA GLN A 35 -0.10 12.74 -5.26
C GLN A 35 -1.40 12.91 -4.47
N ALA A 36 -2.04 11.81 -4.07
CA ALA A 36 -3.21 11.84 -3.20
C ALA A 36 -2.89 12.45 -1.83
N LEU A 37 -1.82 11.96 -1.19
CA LEU A 37 -1.45 12.39 0.16
C LEU A 37 -0.88 13.81 0.24
N THR A 38 -0.27 14.36 -0.81
CA THR A 38 0.27 15.73 -0.83
C THR A 38 -0.64 16.72 -1.52
N GLN A 39 -1.56 16.26 -2.39
CA GLN A 39 -2.33 17.10 -3.31
C GLN A 39 -1.46 17.88 -4.31
N GLU A 40 -0.25 17.36 -4.59
CA GLU A 40 0.70 17.94 -5.53
C GLU A 40 0.91 17.00 -6.72
N GLU A 41 1.05 17.54 -7.93
CA GLU A 41 1.31 16.73 -9.13
C GLU A 41 2.78 16.33 -9.23
N ASP A 42 3.69 17.25 -8.93
CA ASP A 42 5.15 17.07 -9.02
C ASP A 42 5.71 16.41 -7.76
N VAL A 43 5.52 15.09 -7.67
CA VAL A 43 6.03 14.26 -6.57
C VAL A 43 7.28 13.47 -6.97
N ASP A 44 7.84 13.71 -8.15
CA ASP A 44 8.85 12.83 -8.74
C ASP A 44 10.12 12.76 -7.89
N ILE A 45 10.55 13.89 -7.31
CA ILE A 45 11.73 13.92 -6.43
C ILE A 45 11.50 13.07 -5.17
N ILE A 46 10.33 13.23 -4.53
CA ILE A 46 9.94 12.52 -3.31
C ILE A 46 9.80 11.02 -3.60
N MET A 47 9.13 10.71 -4.71
CA MET A 47 8.93 9.34 -5.18
C MET A 47 10.27 8.63 -5.41
N HIS A 48 11.20 9.25 -6.16
CA HIS A 48 12.51 8.66 -6.42
C HIS A 48 13.35 8.52 -5.15
N HIS A 49 13.24 9.46 -4.21
CA HIS A 49 13.91 9.37 -2.92
C HIS A 49 13.44 8.14 -2.13
N ILE A 50 12.13 8.00 -1.91
CA ILE A 50 11.54 6.87 -1.16
C ILE A 50 11.81 5.55 -1.88
N HIS A 51 11.61 5.51 -3.20
CA HIS A 51 11.88 4.33 -4.02
C HIS A 51 13.35 3.90 -3.92
N GLY A 52 14.29 4.85 -3.99
CA GLY A 52 15.73 4.61 -3.85
C GLY A 52 16.12 4.08 -2.47
N VAL A 53 15.50 4.59 -1.39
CA VAL A 53 15.71 4.09 -0.02
C VAL A 53 15.28 2.63 0.08
N ILE A 54 14.11 2.28 -0.46
CA ILE A 54 13.59 0.90 -0.46
C ILE A 54 14.47 -0.03 -1.31
N GLU A 55 14.87 0.40 -2.52
CA GLU A 55 15.79 -0.39 -3.35
C GLU A 55 17.13 -0.62 -2.64
N SER A 56 17.70 0.42 -2.02
CA SER A 56 18.96 0.31 -1.28
C SER A 56 18.84 -0.66 -0.12
N PHE A 57 17.72 -0.64 0.61
CA PHE A 57 17.43 -1.62 1.66
C PHE A 57 17.43 -3.06 1.14
N SER A 58 16.72 -3.30 0.03
CA SER A 58 16.66 -4.64 -0.58
C SER A 58 18.02 -5.10 -1.11
N ARG A 59 18.83 -4.20 -1.70
CA ARG A 59 20.16 -4.54 -2.23
C ARG A 59 21.19 -4.85 -1.14
N ARG A 60 21.13 -4.14 0.00
CA ARG A 60 22.04 -4.37 1.15
C ARG A 60 21.74 -5.66 1.90
N ARG A 61 20.52 -6.18 1.77
CA ARG A 61 20.09 -7.44 2.37
C ARG A 61 20.58 -8.61 1.52
N ASP A 62 21.75 -9.14 1.85
CA ASP A 62 22.24 -10.38 1.25
C ASP A 62 21.43 -11.59 1.77
N PRO A 63 20.83 -12.40 0.87
CA PRO A 63 20.10 -13.60 1.26
C PRO A 63 20.96 -14.62 2.03
N LYS A 64 22.28 -14.60 1.91
CA LYS A 64 23.18 -15.61 2.52
C LYS A 64 23.72 -15.21 3.89
N SER A 65 23.65 -13.94 4.29
CA SER A 65 24.29 -13.43 5.52
C SER A 65 23.35 -12.75 6.53
N SER A 66 22.06 -12.64 6.22
CA SER A 66 21.09 -11.97 7.10
C SER A 66 20.80 -12.78 8.39
N THR A 67 21.45 -12.40 9.49
CA THR A 67 21.18 -12.86 10.87
C THR A 67 19.85 -12.36 11.45
N TYR A 68 19.16 -11.45 10.76
CA TYR A 68 17.94 -10.82 11.25
C TYR A 68 16.72 -11.71 11.09
N THR A 69 15.83 -11.64 12.07
CA THR A 69 14.50 -12.24 11.97
C THR A 69 13.61 -11.45 10.99
N PRO A 70 12.55 -12.07 10.44
CA PRO A 70 11.57 -11.37 9.60
C PRO A 70 10.97 -10.14 10.28
N GLN A 71 10.74 -10.20 11.60
CA GLN A 71 10.17 -9.11 12.39
C GLN A 71 11.14 -7.93 12.54
N GLN A 72 12.44 -8.21 12.75
CA GLN A 72 13.44 -7.16 12.81
C GLN A 72 13.61 -6.49 11.44
N THR A 73 13.58 -7.28 10.36
CA THR A 73 13.64 -6.79 8.98
C THR A 73 12.45 -5.89 8.66
N GLN A 74 11.24 -6.32 9.02
CA GLN A 74 10.02 -5.52 8.90
C GLN A 74 10.11 -4.22 9.69
N LYS A 75 10.57 -4.26 10.95
CA LYS A 75 10.71 -3.07 11.78
C LYS A 75 11.69 -2.06 11.17
N GLU A 76 12.86 -2.52 10.75
CA GLU A 76 13.87 -1.68 10.09
C GLU A 76 13.31 -1.05 8.82
N PHE A 77 12.63 -1.84 7.98
CA PHE A 77 11.96 -1.34 6.78
C PHE A 77 10.97 -0.21 7.12
N ARG A 78 10.09 -0.42 8.10
CA ARG A 78 9.12 0.60 8.53
C ARG A 78 9.81 1.87 9.02
N THR A 79 10.92 1.74 9.76
CA THR A 79 11.72 2.87 10.22
C THR A 79 12.32 3.65 9.06
N ILE A 80 13.05 3.01 8.14
CA ILE A 80 13.71 3.74 7.05
C ILE A 80 12.72 4.39 6.07
N VAL A 81 11.59 3.73 5.80
CA VAL A 81 10.53 4.30 4.93
C VAL A 81 9.84 5.44 5.65
N GLY A 82 9.58 5.29 6.94
CA GLY A 82 9.04 6.34 7.78
C GLY A 82 9.95 7.56 7.79
N ASP A 83 11.25 7.40 8.02
CA ASP A 83 12.22 8.49 8.07
C ASP A 83 12.36 9.20 6.71
N ALA A 84 12.31 8.47 5.61
CA ALA A 84 12.34 9.03 4.26
C ALA A 84 11.07 9.82 3.91
N ALA A 85 9.90 9.36 4.37
CA ALA A 85 8.61 9.97 4.04
C ALA A 85 8.18 11.08 5.02
N ARG A 86 8.66 11.05 6.27
CA ARG A 86 8.27 11.97 7.36
C ARG A 86 8.37 13.45 7.01
N PRO A 87 9.42 13.93 6.33
CA PRO A 87 9.54 15.35 5.95
C PRO A 87 8.40 15.83 5.04
N PHE A 88 7.79 14.93 4.27
CA PHE A 88 6.80 15.27 3.25
C PHE A 88 5.36 14.98 3.71
N LEU A 89 5.16 13.89 4.45
CA LEU A 89 3.83 13.40 4.80
C LEU A 89 3.40 13.74 6.23
N MET A 90 4.35 14.14 7.10
CA MET A 90 4.10 14.52 8.49
C MET A 90 3.21 13.50 9.22
N ALA A 91 1.99 13.90 9.65
CA ALA A 91 1.05 13.05 10.37
C ALA A 91 0.55 11.84 9.55
N ARG A 92 0.66 11.87 8.21
CA ARG A 92 0.21 10.79 7.30
C ARG A 92 1.25 9.67 7.15
N THR A 93 2.47 9.86 7.66
CA THR A 93 3.62 8.95 7.48
C THR A 93 3.34 7.52 7.95
N GLU A 94 2.78 7.34 9.15
CA GLU A 94 2.57 5.98 9.70
C GLU A 94 1.55 5.17 8.90
N ARG A 95 0.51 5.85 8.38
CA ARG A 95 -0.47 5.23 7.48
C ARG A 95 0.20 4.87 6.16
N PHE A 96 0.94 5.80 5.58
CA PHE A 96 1.68 5.59 4.34
C PHE A 96 2.65 4.40 4.41
N VAL A 97 3.44 4.29 5.49
CA VAL A 97 4.35 3.15 5.71
C VAL A 97 3.60 1.82 5.72
N THR A 98 2.42 1.80 6.34
CA THR A 98 1.57 0.60 6.38
C THR A 98 1.03 0.26 4.99
N GLU A 99 0.59 1.24 4.21
CA GLU A 99 0.08 1.03 2.85
C GLU A 99 1.20 0.56 1.89
N VAL A 100 2.40 1.13 1.99
CA VAL A 100 3.58 0.67 1.23
C VAL A 100 3.85 -0.80 1.51
N GLU A 101 3.83 -1.19 2.79
CA GLU A 101 4.06 -2.57 3.20
C GLU A 101 2.97 -3.52 2.64
N LEU A 102 1.71 -3.14 2.73
CA LEU A 102 0.59 -3.93 2.21
C LEU A 102 0.64 -4.07 0.68
N PHE A 103 0.94 -2.99 -0.04
CA PHE A 103 1.05 -3.00 -1.49
C PHE A 103 2.17 -3.94 -1.94
N LEU A 104 3.37 -3.79 -1.36
CA LEU A 104 4.50 -4.66 -1.68
C LEU A 104 4.23 -6.14 -1.32
N ALA A 105 3.61 -6.38 -0.17
CA ALA A 105 3.24 -7.73 0.26
C ALA A 105 2.21 -8.39 -0.67
N SER A 106 1.29 -7.61 -1.22
CA SER A 106 0.26 -8.11 -2.13
C SER A 106 0.84 -8.65 -3.44
N GLY A 107 1.92 -8.03 -3.95
CA GLY A 107 2.48 -8.33 -5.27
C GLY A 107 1.50 -8.09 -6.43
N LEU A 108 0.42 -7.34 -6.20
CA LEU A 108 -0.63 -7.07 -7.18
C LEU A 108 -0.25 -5.88 -8.08
N THR A 109 -0.97 -5.76 -9.19
CA THR A 109 -1.00 -4.50 -9.95
C THR A 109 -1.71 -3.42 -9.14
N VAL A 110 -1.56 -2.16 -9.55
CA VAL A 110 -2.22 -1.01 -8.92
C VAL A 110 -3.74 -1.21 -8.87
N GLU A 111 -4.33 -1.62 -9.98
CA GLU A 111 -5.78 -1.81 -10.14
C GLU A 111 -6.28 -3.00 -9.31
N ALA A 112 -5.53 -4.11 -9.32
CA ALA A 112 -5.89 -5.29 -8.55
C ALA A 112 -5.78 -5.04 -7.03
N TYR A 113 -4.81 -4.22 -6.61
CA TYR A 113 -4.68 -3.79 -5.22
C TYR A 113 -5.89 -2.96 -4.79
N ASP A 114 -6.29 -1.95 -5.59
CA ASP A 114 -7.45 -1.12 -5.28
C ASP A 114 -8.74 -1.94 -5.14
N GLU A 115 -8.97 -2.87 -6.06
CA GLU A 115 -10.15 -3.73 -6.03
C GLU A 115 -10.12 -4.67 -4.82
N ALA A 116 -8.94 -5.18 -4.45
CA ALA A 116 -8.79 -5.99 -3.24
C ALA A 116 -9.03 -5.16 -1.96
N TYR A 117 -8.57 -3.90 -1.93
CA TYR A 117 -8.74 -2.97 -0.83
C TYR A 117 -10.21 -2.56 -0.65
N LYS A 118 -10.91 -2.19 -1.73
CA LYS A 118 -12.36 -1.90 -1.72
C LYS A 118 -13.18 -3.07 -1.19
N ARG A 119 -12.90 -4.29 -1.68
CA ARG A 119 -13.58 -5.51 -1.19
C ARG A 119 -13.37 -5.74 0.31
N CYS A 120 -12.19 -5.42 0.84
CA CYS A 120 -11.90 -5.55 2.27
C CYS A 120 -12.60 -4.51 3.14
N LEU A 121 -12.80 -3.29 2.61
CA LEU A 121 -13.55 -2.24 3.29
C LEU A 121 -15.06 -2.48 3.30
N GLY A 122 -15.54 -3.61 2.77
CA GLY A 122 -16.96 -3.90 2.69
C GLY A 122 -17.67 -3.16 1.57
N TRP A 123 -16.95 -2.48 0.67
CA TRP A 123 -17.49 -2.03 -0.61
C TRP A 123 -17.68 -3.23 -1.55
N GLN A 124 -18.71 -4.02 -1.27
CA GLN A 124 -19.35 -4.77 -2.34
C GLN A 124 -20.15 -3.76 -3.15
N LYS A 125 -20.01 -3.76 -4.48
CA LYS A 125 -21.09 -3.25 -5.34
C LYS A 125 -22.37 -3.96 -4.85
N PRO A 126 -23.48 -3.26 -4.60
CA PRO A 126 -24.74 -3.94 -4.34
C PRO A 126 -24.91 -4.95 -5.45
N LYS A 127 -25.04 -6.24 -5.09
CA LYS A 127 -25.42 -7.28 -6.03
C LYS A 127 -26.60 -6.72 -6.82
N GLU A 128 -26.49 -6.68 -8.15
CA GLU A 128 -27.67 -6.60 -9.01
C GLU A 128 -28.53 -7.80 -8.65
N VAL A 129 -29.50 -7.57 -7.76
CA VAL A 129 -30.63 -8.45 -7.56
C VAL A 129 -31.53 -8.13 -8.73
N THR A 130 -31.41 -8.95 -9.77
CA THR A 130 -32.44 -9.03 -10.80
C THR A 130 -33.76 -9.40 -10.10
N GLU A 131 -34.77 -8.58 -10.39
CA GLU A 131 -36.21 -8.84 -10.28
C GLU A 131 -37.04 -8.24 -9.12
N ILE A 132 -37.75 -7.16 -9.52
CA ILE A 132 -39.20 -6.90 -9.37
C ILE A 132 -39.71 -6.42 -7.99
N THR A 133 -39.85 -5.10 -7.81
CA THR A 133 -41.14 -4.35 -7.73
C THR A 133 -40.98 -2.97 -7.09
N SER A 134 -41.67 -2.00 -7.69
CA SER A 134 -42.13 -0.68 -7.22
C SER A 134 -41.69 -0.13 -5.85
N SER A 135 -41.14 1.07 -5.91
CA SER A 135 -41.62 2.32 -5.27
C SER A 135 -40.45 3.13 -4.72
N GLY A 136 -40.54 4.43 -4.94
CA GLY A 136 -39.41 5.35 -4.94
C GLY A 136 -38.69 5.45 -3.60
N HIS A 137 -37.37 5.52 -3.69
CA HIS A 137 -36.50 6.33 -2.85
C HIS A 137 -35.22 6.57 -3.66
N GLU A 138 -34.88 7.83 -3.90
CA GLU A 138 -33.58 8.18 -4.47
C GLU A 138 -32.46 7.66 -3.56
N PRO A 139 -31.48 6.92 -4.08
CA PRO A 139 -30.30 6.60 -3.31
C PRO A 139 -29.42 7.86 -3.23
N ILE A 140 -29.36 8.44 -2.03
CA ILE A 140 -28.37 9.45 -1.65
C ILE A 140 -26.99 8.86 -1.93
N THR A 141 -26.37 9.27 -3.04
CA THR A 141 -24.97 9.00 -3.34
C THR A 141 -24.12 9.58 -2.21
N PRO A 142 -23.36 8.76 -1.45
CA PRO A 142 -22.33 9.31 -0.60
C PRO A 142 -21.24 9.84 -1.54
N TYR A 143 -21.23 11.15 -1.74
CA TYR A 143 -20.09 11.87 -2.27
C TYR A 143 -18.90 11.56 -1.36
N LEU A 144 -17.97 10.74 -1.85
CA LEU A 144 -16.68 10.58 -1.21
C LEU A 144 -15.67 11.31 -2.06
N HIS A 145 -15.33 12.50 -1.57
CA HIS A 145 -14.09 13.18 -1.91
C HIS A 145 -12.93 12.23 -1.64
N PHE A 146 -12.24 11.86 -2.71
CA PHE A 146 -10.89 11.33 -2.61
C PHE A 146 -9.99 12.50 -2.22
N PHE A 147 -9.25 12.34 -1.12
CA PHE A 147 -8.06 13.14 -0.81
C PHE A 147 -6.88 12.18 -0.91
#